data_AF-A0AA36NG81-F1
#
_entry.id   AF-A0AA36NG81-F1
#
_cell.length_a   1.000
_cell.length_b   1.000
_cell.length_c   1.000
_cell.angle_alpha   90.00
_cell.angle_beta   90.00
_cell.angle_gamma   90.00
#
_symmetry.space_group_name_H-M   'P 1'
#
loop_
_entity.id
_entity.type
_entity.pdbx_description
1 polymer ?
#
loop_
_entity_poly.entity_id
_entity_poly.type
_entity_poly.pdbx_seq_one_letter_code
_entity_poly.pdbx_strand_id
1 'polypeptide(L)'
;MQKTASIPRQAVASGISNPRQSFSIFVCLDSIWFRSIPRFVNLMELWFLDVILASTVNECALDEPGIWTSVWLSFHAAVVIIVDLWLWCRHKMRNTTRFYAACYLTLSWNSSFFACRAIDLGLGHKEWEEGRREDIAIVAAIGFAILILCPILFAILVGQRRLFHKLASWLDHSRGRRLQDGAFMAMLLDSYVVEVGQPWWLTHQEIQEAAAAHPEQVQAKEDIASQIAGLPDHKPRPGFVAGIVIAASEDLQSFSVECQLDNHTAQIVQVDRGQEVLPWPVLLQMGRKGLRCVEWAALSLQVMRTNGTNATGDDFALSRPVGRGEIIDFFVSHSWSDNPAQKWSALQLAVETFYEKHGRYPTFWIDKFCINQNEIADGLRVLPVNVMSCRKMLCLSGNTYHARLWCAWELCVLLSFMSMEMALKQIIVLPLCESALMALTAFDCSTARCYNPNEECRLRRVIEAIGQHRFEIKICALGQMLLDRHVNGEGLLMAGSGISFATSELTAQAAQAAQQEEEKNLDLEDPMVEEKF
;
A
#
# COMPACT_ATOMS: atom_id res chain seq x y z
N MET A 1 -19.23 70.95 -22.97
CA MET A 1 -18.05 70.78 -23.84
C MET A 1 -16.87 70.36 -22.99
N GLN A 2 -16.61 69.07 -22.84
CA GLN A 2 -15.31 68.55 -22.42
C GLN A 2 -15.20 67.09 -22.86
N LYS A 3 -14.07 66.78 -23.49
CA LYS A 3 -13.82 65.59 -24.30
C LYS A 3 -13.64 64.34 -23.44
N THR A 4 -14.32 63.28 -23.86
CA THR A 4 -14.10 61.88 -23.49
C THR A 4 -12.71 61.42 -23.90
N ALA A 5 -11.93 60.90 -22.94
CA ALA A 5 -10.74 60.11 -23.18
C ALA A 5 -11.01 58.66 -22.79
N SER A 6 -11.30 57.83 -23.78
CA SER A 6 -11.39 56.39 -23.68
C SER A 6 -9.98 55.80 -23.68
N ILE A 7 -9.58 55.17 -22.59
CA ILE A 7 -8.37 54.35 -22.51
C ILE A 7 -8.67 52.99 -23.17
N PRO A 8 -7.84 52.49 -24.12
CA PRO A 8 -8.10 51.21 -24.76
C PRO A 8 -7.76 50.06 -23.81
N ARG A 9 -8.71 49.13 -23.61
CA ARG A 9 -8.42 47.78 -23.09
C ARG A 9 -7.51 47.07 -24.09
N GLN A 10 -6.23 46.96 -23.75
CA GLN A 10 -5.36 45.99 -24.40
C GLN A 10 -5.84 44.59 -24.01
N ALA A 11 -6.33 43.85 -25.00
CA ALA A 11 -6.54 42.42 -24.90
C ALA A 11 -5.17 41.74 -24.76
N VAL A 12 -4.80 41.40 -23.52
CA VAL A 12 -3.72 40.46 -23.26
C VAL A 12 -4.26 39.08 -23.63
N ALA A 13 -3.97 38.64 -24.85
CA ALA A 13 -4.11 37.26 -25.25
C ALA A 13 -3.10 36.42 -24.45
N SER A 14 -3.49 35.98 -23.26
CA SER A 14 -2.76 34.97 -22.50
C SER A 14 -2.96 33.62 -23.20
N GLY A 15 -2.09 33.34 -24.17
CA GLY A 15 -1.84 32.00 -24.67
C GLY A 15 -1.15 31.17 -23.59
N ILE A 16 -1.91 30.76 -22.57
CA ILE A 16 -1.48 29.69 -21.67
C ILE A 16 -1.92 28.39 -22.33
N SER A 17 -1.00 27.80 -23.09
CA SER A 17 -1.12 26.42 -23.53
C SER A 17 -1.29 25.54 -22.28
N ASN A 18 -2.46 24.93 -22.18
CA ASN A 18 -2.84 24.01 -21.11
C ASN A 18 -1.79 22.87 -20.99
N PRO A 19 -1.08 22.70 -19.86
CA PRO A 19 -0.06 21.65 -19.70
C PRO A 19 -0.62 20.22 -19.76
N ARG A 20 -1.95 20.05 -19.81
CA ARG A 20 -2.61 18.74 -19.87
C ARG A 20 -2.32 17.94 -21.16
N GLN A 21 -1.79 18.54 -22.23
CA GLN A 21 -1.45 17.78 -23.46
C GLN A 21 -0.04 17.17 -23.45
N SER A 22 0.89 17.68 -22.65
CA SER A 22 2.30 17.25 -22.68
C SER A 22 2.51 15.88 -22.02
N PHE A 23 1.70 15.53 -21.02
CA PHE A 23 1.77 14.21 -20.36
C PHE A 23 1.16 13.08 -21.20
N SER A 24 0.20 13.37 -22.08
CA SER A 24 -0.43 12.36 -22.95
C SER A 24 0.46 11.99 -24.14
N ILE A 25 1.28 12.93 -24.64
CA ILE A 25 2.18 12.68 -25.78
C ILE A 25 3.36 11.77 -25.39
N PHE A 26 3.86 11.84 -24.16
CA PHE A 26 4.91 10.93 -23.68
C PHE A 26 4.42 9.48 -23.53
N VAL A 27 3.16 9.27 -23.13
CA VAL A 27 2.56 7.92 -23.06
C VAL A 27 2.26 7.36 -24.47
N CYS A 28 2.03 8.22 -25.46
CA CYS A 28 1.73 7.78 -26.82
C CYS A 28 3.00 7.49 -27.67
N LEU A 29 4.09 8.23 -27.46
CA LEU A 29 5.37 8.01 -28.16
C LEU A 29 6.09 6.74 -27.69
N ASP A 30 5.94 6.33 -26.43
CA ASP A 30 6.40 5.03 -25.94
C ASP A 30 5.69 3.85 -26.64
N SER A 31 4.50 4.06 -27.21
CA SER A 31 3.72 2.98 -27.85
C SER A 31 4.13 2.70 -29.31
N ILE A 32 4.78 3.64 -29.98
CA ILE A 32 5.10 3.55 -31.43
C ILE A 32 6.55 3.11 -31.65
N TRP A 33 7.51 3.57 -30.84
CA TRP A 33 8.91 3.17 -30.98
C TRP A 33 9.25 1.83 -30.30
N PHE A 34 8.58 1.46 -29.20
CA PHE A 34 8.80 0.15 -28.54
C PHE A 34 8.12 -1.05 -29.23
N ARG A 35 7.28 -0.83 -30.25
CA ARG A 35 6.65 -1.94 -31.00
C ARG A 35 7.63 -2.63 -31.96
N SER A 36 8.71 -1.96 -32.33
CA SER A 36 9.67 -2.44 -33.34
C SER A 36 10.93 -3.07 -32.75
N ILE A 37 11.19 -2.84 -31.46
CA ILE A 37 12.30 -3.50 -30.75
C ILE A 37 11.81 -4.90 -30.37
N PRO A 38 12.53 -5.98 -30.76
CA PRO A 38 12.21 -7.31 -30.26
C PRO A 38 12.16 -7.24 -28.74
N ARG A 39 11.01 -7.57 -28.14
CA ARG A 39 10.88 -7.62 -26.69
C ARG A 39 12.05 -8.45 -26.14
N PHE A 40 12.66 -8.04 -25.04
CA PHE A 40 13.80 -8.71 -24.39
C PHE A 40 13.67 -10.25 -24.37
N VAL A 41 12.45 -10.76 -24.17
CA VAL A 41 12.10 -12.19 -24.27
C VAL A 41 12.50 -12.82 -25.61
N ASN A 42 12.18 -12.19 -26.75
CA ASN A 42 12.52 -12.68 -28.07
C ASN A 42 14.04 -12.69 -28.32
N LEU A 43 14.77 -11.69 -27.79
CA LEU A 43 16.23 -11.66 -27.88
C LEU A 43 16.87 -12.79 -27.08
N MET A 44 16.34 -13.07 -25.89
CA MET A 44 16.77 -14.21 -25.08
C MET A 44 16.46 -15.54 -25.76
N GLU A 45 15.27 -15.70 -26.36
CA GLU A 45 14.91 -16.90 -27.14
C GLU A 45 15.87 -17.12 -28.31
N LEU A 46 16.21 -16.06 -29.06
CA LEU A 46 17.17 -16.15 -30.17
C LEU A 46 18.59 -16.46 -29.67
N TRP A 47 19.01 -15.88 -28.56
CA TRP A 47 20.32 -16.18 -27.95
C TRP A 47 20.41 -17.64 -27.49
N PHE A 48 19.34 -18.19 -26.92
CA PHE A 48 19.28 -19.60 -26.54
C PHE A 48 19.39 -20.53 -27.76
N LEU A 49 18.69 -20.22 -28.85
CA LEU A 49 18.79 -20.98 -30.10
C LEU A 49 20.20 -20.92 -30.69
N ASP A 50 20.83 -19.73 -30.66
CA ASP A 50 22.21 -19.54 -31.14
C ASP A 50 23.20 -20.38 -30.33
N VAL A 51 23.11 -20.34 -28.99
CA VAL A 51 23.98 -21.15 -28.11
C VAL A 51 23.82 -22.65 -28.42
N ILE A 52 22.60 -23.14 -28.59
CA ILE A 52 22.33 -24.55 -28.91
C ILE A 52 22.90 -24.92 -30.29
N LEU A 53 22.64 -24.09 -31.30
CA LEU A 53 23.11 -24.31 -32.68
C LEU A 53 24.64 -24.27 -32.77
N ALA A 54 25.26 -23.21 -32.25
CA ALA A 54 26.71 -23.04 -32.29
C ALA A 54 27.43 -24.18 -31.59
N SER A 55 26.94 -24.59 -30.42
CA SER A 55 27.56 -25.69 -29.66
C SER A 55 27.37 -27.05 -30.36
N THR A 56 26.21 -27.29 -30.97
CA THR A 56 25.95 -28.53 -31.73
C THR A 56 26.81 -28.59 -32.99
N VAL A 57 26.91 -27.48 -33.73
CA VAL A 57 27.75 -27.39 -34.94
C VAL A 57 29.22 -27.57 -34.59
N ASN A 58 29.70 -26.95 -33.50
CA ASN A 58 31.08 -27.09 -33.05
C ASN A 58 31.44 -28.54 -32.69
N GLU A 59 30.56 -29.25 -31.97
CA GLU A 59 30.79 -30.67 -31.67
C GLU A 59 30.73 -31.56 -32.92
N CYS A 60 29.84 -31.29 -33.87
CA CYS A 60 29.78 -32.04 -35.14
C CYS A 60 30.97 -31.78 -36.06
N ALA A 61 31.64 -30.63 -35.93
CA ALA A 61 32.79 -30.25 -36.75
C ALA A 61 34.11 -30.86 -36.24
N LEU A 62 34.18 -31.23 -34.96
CA LEU A 62 35.31 -31.94 -34.38
C LEU A 62 35.17 -33.42 -34.74
N ASP A 63 36.00 -33.89 -35.67
CA ASP A 63 36.00 -35.26 -36.24
C ASP A 63 36.55 -36.31 -35.23
N GLU A 64 36.12 -36.22 -33.96
CA GLU A 64 36.60 -37.03 -32.85
C GLU A 64 35.67 -38.21 -32.52
N PRO A 65 36.23 -39.33 -32.02
CA PRO A 65 35.45 -40.53 -31.70
C PRO A 65 34.42 -40.27 -30.60
N GLY A 66 33.14 -40.31 -30.97
CA GLY A 66 32.01 -40.08 -30.07
C GLY A 66 30.66 -40.09 -30.77
N ILE A 67 30.50 -40.92 -31.82
CA ILE A 67 29.37 -40.88 -32.77
C ILE A 67 28.01 -40.82 -32.06
N TRP A 68 27.83 -41.57 -30.98
CA TRP A 68 26.55 -41.61 -30.24
C TRP A 68 26.24 -40.31 -29.49
N THR A 69 27.24 -39.64 -28.94
CA THR A 69 27.06 -38.35 -28.26
C THR A 69 26.68 -37.26 -29.25
N SER A 70 27.39 -37.17 -30.38
CA SER A 70 27.07 -36.19 -31.43
C SER A 70 25.69 -36.43 -32.03
N VAL A 71 25.30 -37.69 -32.24
CA VAL A 71 23.95 -38.06 -32.69
C VAL A 71 22.88 -37.67 -31.66
N TRP A 72 23.11 -37.95 -30.37
CA TRP A 72 22.16 -37.59 -29.31
C TRP A 72 22.00 -36.08 -29.15
N LEU A 73 23.10 -35.32 -29.13
CA LEU A 73 23.05 -33.87 -29.00
C LEU A 73 22.38 -33.21 -30.21
N SER A 74 22.65 -33.70 -31.41
CA SER A 74 21.98 -33.25 -32.64
C SER A 74 20.48 -33.55 -32.61
N PHE A 75 20.09 -34.75 -32.19
CA PHE A 75 18.68 -35.11 -32.03
C PHE A 75 17.98 -34.23 -30.98
N HIS A 76 18.59 -34.05 -29.81
CA HIS A 76 18.02 -33.23 -28.75
C HIS A 76 17.92 -31.76 -29.15
N ALA A 77 18.94 -31.21 -29.80
CA ALA A 77 18.92 -29.86 -30.37
C ALA A 77 17.78 -29.70 -31.39
N ALA A 78 17.61 -30.67 -32.30
CA ALA A 78 16.52 -30.66 -33.27
C ALA A 78 15.14 -30.66 -32.59
N VAL A 79 14.94 -31.49 -31.56
CA VAL A 79 13.70 -31.50 -30.77
C VAL A 79 13.45 -30.14 -30.10
N VAL A 80 14.48 -29.56 -29.47
CA VAL A 80 14.37 -28.23 -28.82
C VAL A 80 13.97 -27.16 -29.84
N ILE A 81 14.65 -27.11 -30.99
CA ILE A 81 14.38 -26.14 -32.06
C ILE A 81 12.95 -26.31 -32.60
N ILE A 82 12.52 -27.55 -32.87
CA ILE A 82 11.17 -27.82 -33.37
C ILE A 82 10.12 -27.36 -32.36
N VAL A 83 10.32 -27.66 -31.07
CA VAL A 83 9.40 -27.22 -30.02
C VAL A 83 9.39 -25.69 -29.94
N ASP A 84 10.53 -25.02 -29.90
CA ASP A 84 10.58 -23.55 -29.84
C ASP A 84 9.93 -22.88 -31.05
N LEU A 85 10.19 -23.36 -32.27
CA LEU A 85 9.52 -22.88 -33.48
C LEU A 85 8.01 -23.13 -33.43
N TRP A 86 7.58 -24.28 -32.92
CA TRP A 86 6.16 -24.58 -32.72
C TRP A 86 5.50 -23.63 -31.71
N LEU A 87 6.17 -23.34 -30.59
CA LEU A 87 5.73 -22.39 -29.58
C LEU A 87 5.67 -20.96 -30.16
N TRP A 88 6.60 -20.61 -31.05
CA TRP A 88 6.62 -19.30 -31.73
C TRP A 88 5.45 -19.14 -32.70
N CYS A 89 5.16 -20.16 -33.50
CA CYS A 89 4.03 -20.17 -34.44
C CYS A 89 2.66 -20.14 -33.72
N ARG A 90 2.58 -20.58 -32.46
CA ARG A 90 1.36 -20.51 -31.62
C ARG A 90 1.15 -19.10 -31.05
N HIS A 91 0.59 -18.20 -31.86
CA HIS A 91 0.23 -16.82 -31.48
C HIS A 91 -0.64 -16.66 -30.21
N LYS A 92 -1.34 -17.71 -29.76
CA LYS A 92 -2.20 -17.66 -28.56
C LYS A 92 -1.45 -17.79 -27.22
N MET A 93 -0.15 -18.10 -27.22
CA MET A 93 0.59 -18.24 -25.97
C MET A 93 1.12 -16.89 -25.44
N ARG A 94 1.06 -16.72 -24.12
CA ARG A 94 1.65 -15.55 -23.45
C ARG A 94 3.17 -15.61 -23.54
N ASN A 95 3.83 -14.48 -23.79
CA ASN A 95 5.30 -14.38 -23.93
C ASN A 95 6.05 -14.99 -22.73
N THR A 96 5.52 -14.82 -21.52
CA THR A 96 6.11 -15.38 -20.30
C THR A 96 6.17 -16.91 -20.32
N THR A 97 5.14 -17.57 -20.87
CA THR A 97 5.10 -19.02 -21.00
C THR A 97 6.12 -19.52 -22.00
N ARG A 98 6.28 -18.80 -23.12
CA ARG A 98 7.30 -19.10 -24.13
C ARG A 98 8.71 -18.97 -23.57
N PHE A 99 9.00 -17.85 -22.90
CA PHE A 99 10.28 -17.61 -22.23
C PHE A 99 10.67 -18.76 -21.30
N TYR A 100 9.75 -19.22 -20.45
CA TYR A 100 10.03 -20.32 -19.54
C TYR A 100 10.24 -21.64 -20.26
N ALA A 101 9.46 -21.93 -21.31
CA ALA A 101 9.66 -23.12 -22.12
C ALA A 101 11.05 -23.13 -22.78
N ALA A 102 11.47 -22.02 -23.40
CA ALA A 102 12.80 -21.88 -23.98
C ALA A 102 13.91 -22.03 -22.93
N CYS A 103 13.74 -21.46 -21.73
CA CYS A 103 14.67 -21.66 -20.61
C CYS A 103 14.76 -23.14 -20.21
N TYR A 104 13.64 -23.85 -20.07
CA TYR A 104 13.65 -25.27 -19.71
C TYR A 104 14.31 -26.14 -20.79
N LEU A 105 14.03 -25.86 -22.06
CA LEU A 105 14.62 -26.57 -23.18
C LEU A 105 16.14 -26.35 -23.24
N THR A 106 16.59 -25.12 -23.00
CA THR A 106 18.02 -24.79 -22.97
C THR A 106 18.75 -25.41 -21.80
N LEU A 107 18.16 -25.36 -20.59
CA LEU A 107 18.75 -25.99 -19.41
C LEU A 107 18.77 -27.51 -19.57
N SER A 108 17.73 -28.11 -20.15
CA SER A 108 17.70 -29.54 -20.50
C SER A 108 18.84 -29.87 -21.47
N TRP A 109 19.01 -29.08 -22.54
CA TRP A 109 20.06 -29.30 -23.53
C TRP A 109 21.46 -29.21 -22.93
N ASN A 110 21.74 -28.17 -22.12
CA ASN A 110 23.03 -28.04 -21.43
C ASN A 110 23.27 -29.20 -20.46
N SER A 111 22.25 -29.64 -19.72
CA SER A 111 22.39 -30.81 -18.84
C SER A 111 22.74 -32.07 -19.64
N SER A 112 22.08 -32.31 -20.78
CA SER A 112 22.37 -33.45 -21.65
C SER A 112 23.79 -33.36 -22.21
N PHE A 113 24.24 -32.17 -22.61
CA PHE A 113 25.60 -31.93 -23.08
C PHE A 113 26.65 -32.36 -22.05
N PHE A 114 26.56 -31.88 -20.82
CA PHE A 114 27.51 -32.25 -19.77
C PHE A 114 27.42 -33.73 -19.37
N ALA A 115 26.22 -34.33 -19.39
CA ALA A 115 26.05 -35.74 -19.11
C ALA A 115 26.73 -36.63 -20.17
N CYS A 116 26.52 -36.33 -21.45
CA CYS A 116 27.20 -37.04 -22.54
C CYS A 116 28.72 -36.87 -22.46
N ARG A 117 29.20 -35.66 -22.13
CA ARG A 117 30.63 -35.41 -21.97
C ARG A 117 31.25 -36.25 -20.86
N ALA A 118 30.55 -36.41 -19.73
CA ALA A 118 30.98 -37.29 -18.66
C ALA A 118 31.07 -38.76 -19.10
N ILE A 119 30.11 -39.21 -19.92
CA ILE A 119 30.08 -40.58 -20.46
C ILE A 119 31.25 -40.80 -21.43
N ASP A 120 31.49 -39.87 -22.36
CA ASP A 120 32.59 -40.00 -23.34
C ASP A 120 33.96 -40.07 -22.63
N LEU A 121 34.15 -39.26 -21.59
CA LEU A 121 35.35 -39.30 -20.76
C LEU A 121 35.47 -40.61 -19.99
N GLY A 122 34.37 -41.11 -19.39
CA GLY A 122 34.38 -42.37 -18.66
C GLY A 122 34.60 -43.61 -19.54
N LEU A 123 34.25 -43.54 -20.82
CA LEU A 123 34.47 -44.62 -21.80
C LEU A 123 35.84 -44.54 -22.51
N GLY A 124 36.65 -43.51 -22.22
CA GLY A 124 37.94 -43.29 -22.88
C GLY A 124 37.81 -42.93 -24.36
N HIS A 125 36.65 -42.41 -24.79
CA HIS A 125 36.43 -41.98 -26.17
C HIS A 125 37.09 -40.63 -26.48
N LYS A 126 37.44 -39.85 -25.47
CA LYS A 126 38.19 -38.60 -25.64
C LYS A 126 39.37 -38.58 -24.69
N GLU A 127 40.58 -38.52 -25.24
CA GLU A 127 41.80 -38.30 -24.47
C GLU A 127 41.77 -36.87 -23.93
N TRP A 128 41.79 -36.72 -22.62
CA TRP A 128 41.94 -35.42 -22.00
C TRP A 128 43.43 -35.06 -21.99
N GLU A 129 43.78 -33.82 -22.36
CA GLU A 129 45.19 -33.37 -22.46
C GLU A 129 46.08 -33.93 -21.33
N GLU A 130 47.19 -34.55 -21.75
CA GLU A 130 48.15 -35.22 -20.87
C GLU A 130 48.53 -34.35 -19.66
N GLY A 131 48.22 -34.84 -18.46
CA GLY A 131 48.61 -34.21 -17.18
C GLY A 131 47.48 -33.72 -16.29
N ARG A 132 46.21 -33.75 -16.75
CA ARG A 132 45.04 -33.49 -15.89
C ARG A 132 44.32 -34.79 -15.51
N ARG A 133 43.82 -34.85 -14.26
CA ARG A 133 43.12 -36.04 -13.74
C ARG A 133 41.74 -36.17 -14.38
N GLU A 134 41.56 -37.15 -15.25
CA GLU A 134 40.29 -37.46 -15.95
C GLU A 134 39.10 -37.61 -14.99
N ASP A 135 39.33 -38.25 -13.83
CA ASP A 135 38.33 -38.41 -12.78
C ASP A 135 37.69 -37.09 -12.34
N ILE A 136 38.48 -36.00 -12.27
CA ILE A 136 37.98 -34.69 -11.85
C ILE A 136 37.08 -34.09 -12.93
N ALA A 137 37.42 -34.28 -14.21
CA ALA A 137 36.63 -33.77 -15.33
C ALA A 137 35.27 -34.48 -15.43
N ILE A 138 35.25 -35.80 -15.21
CA ILE A 138 34.01 -36.61 -15.17
C ILE A 138 33.12 -36.13 -14.02
N VAL A 139 33.67 -36.02 -12.81
CA VAL A 139 32.91 -35.58 -11.63
C VAL A 139 32.37 -34.16 -11.82
N ALA A 140 33.17 -33.25 -12.39
CA ALA A 140 32.74 -31.89 -12.68
C ALA A 140 31.59 -31.86 -13.70
N ALA A 141 31.69 -32.62 -14.80
CA ALA A 141 30.67 -32.70 -15.83
C ALA A 141 29.34 -33.26 -15.27
N ILE A 142 29.39 -34.33 -14.48
CA ILE A 142 28.20 -34.86 -13.78
C ILE A 142 27.63 -33.81 -12.82
N GLY A 143 28.50 -33.14 -12.06
CA GLY A 143 28.11 -32.06 -11.15
C GLY A 143 27.36 -30.93 -11.86
N PHE A 144 27.85 -30.48 -13.01
CA PHE A 144 27.19 -29.46 -13.82
C PHE A 144 25.86 -29.94 -14.40
N ALA A 145 25.79 -31.17 -14.91
CA ALA A 145 24.54 -31.75 -15.41
C ALA A 145 23.46 -31.76 -14.31
N ILE A 146 23.79 -32.26 -13.12
CA ILE A 146 22.87 -32.30 -11.98
C ILE A 146 22.47 -30.88 -11.56
N LEU A 147 23.42 -29.95 -11.44
CA LEU A 147 23.16 -28.58 -10.99
C LEU A 147 22.22 -27.85 -11.95
N ILE A 148 22.39 -28.03 -13.26
CA ILE A 148 21.57 -27.39 -14.31
C ILE A 148 20.18 -28.03 -14.38
N LEU A 149 20.07 -29.35 -14.18
CA LEU A 149 18.80 -30.07 -14.23
C LEU A 149 17.97 -29.89 -12.94
N CYS A 150 18.63 -29.65 -11.81
CA CYS A 150 17.99 -29.55 -10.49
C CYS A 150 16.87 -28.51 -10.44
N PRO A 151 17.01 -27.26 -10.93
CA PRO A 151 15.92 -26.30 -10.98
C PRO A 151 14.70 -26.78 -11.78
N ILE A 152 14.92 -27.50 -12.88
CA ILE A 152 13.84 -28.06 -13.72
C ILE A 152 13.11 -29.16 -12.95
N LEU A 153 13.85 -30.13 -12.41
CA LEU A 153 13.29 -31.23 -11.64
C LEU A 153 12.55 -30.70 -10.41
N PHE A 154 13.11 -29.70 -9.73
CA PHE A 154 12.47 -29.04 -8.61
C PHE A 154 11.16 -28.34 -9.03
N ALA A 155 11.15 -27.62 -10.16
CA ALA A 155 9.94 -26.98 -10.68
C ALA A 155 8.86 -28.00 -11.11
N ILE A 156 9.25 -29.15 -11.65
CA ILE A 156 8.35 -30.26 -12.00
C ILE A 156 7.78 -30.91 -10.73
N LEU A 157 8.63 -31.26 -9.77
CA LEU A 157 8.24 -31.96 -8.54
C LEU A 157 7.41 -31.09 -7.59
N VAL A 158 7.83 -29.85 -7.37
CA VAL A 158 7.11 -28.90 -6.50
C VAL A 158 5.87 -28.34 -7.21
N GLY A 159 5.90 -28.30 -8.54
CA GLY A 159 4.92 -27.60 -9.37
C GLY A 159 5.26 -26.12 -9.47
N GLN A 160 5.35 -25.62 -10.70
CA GLN A 160 5.72 -24.23 -11.00
C GLN A 160 4.90 -23.20 -10.20
N ARG A 161 3.58 -23.38 -10.10
CA ARG A 161 2.72 -22.45 -9.37
C ARG A 161 3.08 -22.36 -7.88
N ARG A 162 3.38 -23.48 -7.24
CA ARG A 162 3.78 -23.52 -5.82
C ARG A 162 5.17 -22.93 -5.63
N LEU A 163 6.09 -23.19 -6.57
CA LEU A 163 7.44 -22.61 -6.56
C LEU A 163 7.39 -21.09 -6.69
N PHE A 164 6.68 -20.56 -7.68
CA PHE A 164 6.51 -19.12 -7.86
C PHE A 164 5.77 -18.50 -6.69
N HIS A 165 4.74 -19.15 -6.15
CA HIS A 165 4.08 -18.65 -4.95
C HIS A 165 5.03 -18.60 -3.76
N LYS A 166 5.90 -19.61 -3.57
CA LYS A 166 6.92 -19.60 -2.51
C LYS A 166 8.01 -18.55 -2.74
N LEU A 167 8.49 -18.39 -3.98
CA LEU A 167 9.51 -17.39 -4.33
C LEU A 167 8.96 -15.96 -4.25
N ALA A 168 7.77 -15.72 -4.79
CA ALA A 168 7.05 -14.46 -4.64
C ALA A 168 6.81 -14.18 -3.17
N SER A 169 6.27 -15.15 -2.42
CA SER A 169 6.11 -15.01 -0.97
C SER A 169 7.46 -14.71 -0.30
N TRP A 170 8.55 -15.41 -0.61
CA TRP A 170 9.86 -15.17 -0.03
C TRP A 170 10.41 -13.76 -0.38
N LEU A 171 10.28 -13.33 -1.62
CA LEU A 171 10.65 -11.99 -2.09
C LEU A 171 9.81 -10.90 -1.42
N ASP A 172 8.49 -11.12 -1.30
CA ASP A 172 7.52 -10.25 -0.66
C ASP A 172 7.70 -10.21 0.87
N HIS A 173 8.28 -11.27 1.45
CA HIS A 173 8.60 -11.34 2.88
C HIS A 173 9.80 -10.47 3.25
N SER A 174 10.60 -9.99 2.29
CA SER A 174 11.68 -9.06 2.60
C SER A 174 11.08 -7.78 3.21
N ARG A 175 11.29 -7.60 4.53
CA ARG A 175 10.79 -6.44 5.30
C ARG A 175 11.16 -5.12 4.64
N GLY A 176 12.31 -5.07 3.98
CA GLY A 176 12.76 -3.91 3.21
C GLY A 176 11.77 -3.50 2.11
N ARG A 177 11.23 -4.46 1.34
CA ARG A 177 10.29 -4.17 0.25
C ARG A 177 8.96 -3.64 0.77
N ARG A 178 8.37 -4.28 1.79
CA ARG A 178 7.12 -3.79 2.40
C ARG A 178 7.22 -2.33 2.87
N LEU A 179 8.35 -1.96 3.46
CA LEU A 179 8.59 -0.58 3.87
C LEU A 179 8.76 0.38 2.67
N GLN A 180 9.42 -0.06 1.59
CA GLN A 180 9.53 0.71 0.35
C GLN A 180 8.15 0.92 -0.30
N ASP A 181 7.32 -0.13 -0.33
CA ASP A 181 5.95 -0.08 -0.84
C ASP A 181 5.09 0.90 -0.02
N GLY A 182 5.19 0.84 1.31
CA GLY A 182 4.57 1.82 2.21
C GLY A 182 5.07 3.24 1.94
N ALA A 183 6.39 3.43 1.74
CA ALA A 183 6.95 4.74 1.45
C ALA A 183 6.51 5.29 0.09
N PHE A 184 6.31 4.42 -0.90
CA PHE A 184 5.73 4.81 -2.19
C PHE A 184 4.28 5.26 -2.04
N MET A 185 3.45 4.55 -1.26
CA MET A 185 2.08 5.00 -0.96
C MET A 185 2.05 6.31 -0.18
N ALA A 186 2.97 6.49 0.76
CA ALA A 186 3.17 7.76 1.46
C ALA A 186 3.49 8.90 0.48
N MET A 187 4.37 8.66 -0.50
CA MET A 187 4.70 9.64 -1.54
C MET A 187 3.50 9.98 -2.44
N LEU A 188 2.63 9.00 -2.76
CA LEU A 188 1.40 9.28 -3.50
C LEU A 188 0.48 10.22 -2.71
N LEU A 189 0.32 10.00 -1.40
CA LEU A 189 -0.39 10.93 -0.52
C LEU A 189 0.29 12.30 -0.51
N ASP A 190 1.62 12.34 -0.43
CA ASP A 190 2.40 13.57 -0.33
C ASP A 190 2.40 14.42 -1.60
N SER A 191 2.30 13.78 -2.77
CA SER A 191 2.31 14.42 -4.08
C SER A 191 1.10 15.30 -4.40
N TYR A 192 0.17 15.46 -3.46
CA TYR A 192 -0.97 16.35 -3.60
C TYR A 192 -0.52 17.80 -3.76
N VAL A 193 -0.86 18.41 -4.89
CA VAL A 193 -0.62 19.83 -5.18
C VAL A 193 -1.92 20.60 -5.04
N VAL A 194 -1.85 21.77 -4.40
CA VAL A 194 -2.96 22.70 -4.28
C VAL A 194 -3.06 23.52 -5.57
N GLU A 195 -4.24 23.53 -6.19
CA GLU A 195 -4.48 24.27 -7.44
C GLU A 195 -5.33 25.52 -7.18
N VAL A 196 -5.09 26.60 -7.95
CA VAL A 196 -5.97 27.77 -7.94
C VAL A 196 -7.37 27.37 -8.43
N GLY A 197 -8.41 27.81 -7.72
CA GLY A 197 -9.80 27.44 -7.94
C GLY A 197 -10.27 26.20 -7.15
N GLN A 198 -9.36 25.52 -6.44
CA GLN A 198 -9.70 24.38 -5.61
C GLN A 198 -10.42 24.83 -4.32
N PRO A 199 -11.43 24.08 -3.83
CA PRO A 199 -11.95 24.30 -2.49
C PRO A 199 -10.87 24.00 -1.43
N TRP A 200 -10.86 24.83 -0.39
CA TRP A 200 -10.03 24.65 0.79
C TRP A 200 -10.83 24.98 2.05
N TRP A 201 -10.64 24.21 3.12
CA TRP A 201 -11.35 24.41 4.38
C TRP A 201 -10.38 24.94 5.43
N LEU A 202 -10.76 26.02 6.09
CA LEU A 202 -10.02 26.61 7.21
C LEU A 202 -10.83 26.45 8.49
N THR A 203 -10.15 26.23 9.60
CA THR A 203 -10.74 26.29 10.93
C THR A 203 -11.04 27.74 11.29
N HIS A 204 -12.00 27.95 12.21
CA HIS A 204 -12.27 29.29 12.73
C HIS A 204 -11.05 29.93 13.40
N GLN A 205 -10.19 29.12 14.01
CA GLN A 205 -8.95 29.58 14.63
C GLN A 205 -7.97 30.13 13.59
N GLU A 206 -7.70 29.40 12.51
CA GLU A 206 -6.81 29.86 11.42
C GLU A 206 -7.29 31.19 10.82
N ILE A 207 -8.60 31.35 10.68
CA ILE A 207 -9.22 32.59 10.18
C ILE A 207 -9.00 33.75 11.17
N GLN A 208 -9.20 33.51 12.47
CA GLN A 208 -9.00 34.52 13.52
C GLN A 208 -7.53 34.94 13.64
N GLU A 209 -6.61 33.97 13.60
CA GLU A 209 -5.16 34.23 13.61
C GLU A 209 -4.73 35.04 12.38
N ALA A 210 -5.25 34.69 11.20
CA ALA A 210 -5.01 35.47 9.98
C ALA A 210 -5.61 36.88 10.04
N ALA A 211 -6.80 37.03 10.64
CA ALA A 211 -7.45 38.34 10.82
C ALA A 211 -6.65 39.24 11.77
N ALA A 212 -6.09 38.65 12.83
CA ALA A 212 -5.25 39.36 13.79
C ALA A 212 -3.89 39.76 13.19
N ALA A 213 -3.32 38.90 12.33
CA ALA A 213 -2.04 39.17 11.68
C ALA A 213 -2.13 40.24 10.58
N HIS A 214 -3.26 40.28 9.83
CA HIS A 214 -3.44 41.12 8.65
C HIS A 214 -4.85 41.75 8.57
N PRO A 215 -5.19 42.70 9.47
CA PRO A 215 -6.53 43.30 9.54
C PRO A 215 -6.94 44.03 8.26
N GLU A 216 -5.97 44.49 7.45
CA GLU A 216 -6.20 45.17 6.17
C GLU A 216 -6.73 44.26 5.04
N GLN A 217 -6.71 42.93 5.21
CA GLN A 217 -7.11 41.97 4.17
C GLN A 217 -8.60 41.61 4.17
N VAL A 218 -9.40 42.22 5.06
CA VAL A 218 -10.86 42.04 5.08
C VAL A 218 -11.50 42.98 4.05
N GLN A 219 -12.12 42.43 3.01
CA GLN A 219 -12.76 43.19 1.94
C GLN A 219 -14.23 42.82 1.80
N ALA A 220 -15.09 43.82 1.56
CA ALA A 220 -16.49 43.59 1.23
C ALA A 220 -16.60 43.11 -0.23
N LYS A 221 -17.21 41.94 -0.46
CA LYS A 221 -17.31 41.36 -1.80
C LYS A 221 -18.53 40.43 -1.92
N GLU A 222 -19.36 40.64 -2.94
CA GLU A 222 -20.66 39.94 -3.08
C GLU A 222 -20.60 38.64 -3.93
N ASP A 223 -19.53 38.37 -4.69
CA ASP A 223 -19.59 37.36 -5.76
C ASP A 223 -19.07 35.94 -5.44
N ILE A 224 -18.41 35.70 -4.31
CA ILE A 224 -17.72 34.41 -4.04
C ILE A 224 -18.70 33.30 -3.68
N ALA A 225 -19.80 33.64 -2.99
CA ALA A 225 -20.81 32.68 -2.53
C ALA A 225 -21.33 31.79 -3.66
N SER A 226 -21.50 32.38 -4.86
CA SER A 226 -21.97 31.70 -6.05
C SER A 226 -20.98 30.65 -6.57
N GLN A 227 -19.67 30.93 -6.49
CA GLN A 227 -18.62 29.99 -6.92
C GLN A 227 -18.50 28.83 -5.94
N ILE A 228 -18.56 29.14 -4.64
CA ILE A 228 -18.52 28.16 -3.55
C ILE A 228 -19.73 27.22 -3.61
N ALA A 229 -20.94 27.76 -3.82
CA ALA A 229 -22.16 26.96 -3.91
C ALA A 229 -22.18 25.99 -5.11
N GLY A 230 -21.38 26.25 -6.16
CA GLY A 230 -21.25 25.39 -7.32
C GLY A 230 -20.29 24.21 -7.14
N LEU A 231 -19.53 24.16 -6.04
CA LEU A 231 -18.52 23.12 -5.85
C LEU A 231 -19.15 21.79 -5.43
N PRO A 232 -18.77 20.66 -6.07
CA PRO A 232 -19.20 19.35 -5.64
C PRO A 232 -18.68 19.08 -4.22
N ASP A 233 -19.58 18.66 -3.32
CA ASP A 233 -19.31 18.33 -1.91
C ASP A 233 -19.16 19.53 -0.93
N HIS A 234 -19.77 20.68 -1.25
CA HIS A 234 -19.86 21.86 -0.36
C HIS A 234 -20.77 21.67 0.88
N LYS A 235 -20.83 20.48 1.46
CA LYS A 235 -21.59 20.31 2.72
C LYS A 235 -20.85 21.05 3.84
N PRO A 236 -21.52 21.96 4.58
CA PRO A 236 -20.91 22.62 5.72
C PRO A 236 -20.35 21.58 6.69
N ARG A 237 -19.14 21.84 7.20
CA ARG A 237 -18.47 20.95 8.16
C ARG A 237 -18.35 21.69 9.48
N PRO A 238 -18.87 21.13 10.59
CA PRO A 238 -18.76 21.78 11.89
C PRO A 238 -17.30 22.14 12.20
N GLY A 239 -17.07 23.41 12.56
CA GLY A 239 -15.73 23.93 12.88
C GLY A 239 -14.86 24.38 11.70
N PHE A 240 -15.35 24.23 10.46
CA PHE A 240 -14.63 24.64 9.26
C PHE A 240 -15.44 25.63 8.42
N VAL A 241 -14.72 26.59 7.83
CA VAL A 241 -15.20 27.54 6.84
C VAL A 241 -14.58 27.18 5.50
N ALA A 242 -15.42 27.04 4.49
CA ALA A 242 -14.95 26.78 3.13
C ALA A 242 -14.46 28.07 2.47
N GLY A 243 -13.45 27.94 1.62
CA GLY A 243 -12.94 28.99 0.77
C GLY A 243 -12.41 28.42 -0.55
N ILE A 244 -11.93 29.30 -1.40
CA ILE A 244 -11.36 28.97 -2.70
C ILE A 244 -9.91 29.43 -2.73
N VAL A 245 -9.01 28.59 -3.20
CA VAL A 245 -7.61 28.97 -3.42
C VAL A 245 -7.56 29.98 -4.57
N ILE A 246 -7.16 31.22 -4.31
CA ILE A 246 -7.13 32.30 -5.30
C ILE A 246 -5.73 32.57 -5.86
N ALA A 247 -4.69 32.19 -5.13
CA ALA A 247 -3.30 32.29 -5.55
C ALA A 247 -2.49 31.18 -4.86
N ALA A 248 -1.45 30.68 -5.54
CA ALA A 248 -0.47 29.76 -4.97
C ALA A 248 0.94 30.29 -5.28
N SER A 249 1.87 30.17 -4.35
CA SER A 249 3.27 30.55 -4.56
C SER A 249 3.95 29.61 -5.55
N GLU A 250 5.04 30.09 -6.19
CA GLU A 250 5.80 29.31 -7.18
C GLU A 250 6.44 28.05 -6.58
N ASP A 251 6.79 28.09 -5.29
CA ASP A 251 7.34 26.95 -4.54
C ASP A 251 6.27 25.96 -4.04
N LEU A 252 4.99 26.27 -4.26
CA LEU A 252 3.83 25.49 -3.80
C LEU A 252 3.77 25.27 -2.28
N GLN A 253 4.55 26.02 -1.50
CA GLN A 253 4.56 25.93 -0.03
C GLN A 253 3.51 26.82 0.61
N SER A 254 3.11 27.91 -0.04
CA SER A 254 2.09 28.83 0.45
C SER A 254 1.02 29.11 -0.59
N PHE A 255 -0.18 29.43 -0.13
CA PHE A 255 -1.28 29.82 -1.02
C PHE A 255 -2.27 30.69 -0.26
N SER A 256 -3.03 31.49 -1.01
CA SER A 256 -4.04 32.38 -0.47
C SER A 256 -5.42 31.78 -0.70
N VAL A 257 -6.22 31.69 0.36
CA VAL A 257 -7.59 31.19 0.34
C VAL A 257 -8.54 32.35 0.59
N GLU A 258 -9.50 32.56 -0.31
CA GLU A 258 -10.59 33.50 -0.12
C GLU A 258 -11.77 32.78 0.54
N CYS A 259 -12.08 33.13 1.79
CA CYS A 259 -13.16 32.54 2.58
C CYS A 259 -14.30 33.54 2.76
N GLN A 260 -15.54 33.04 2.68
CA GLN A 260 -16.72 33.82 2.98
C GLN A 260 -17.12 33.64 4.44
N LEU A 261 -17.12 34.72 5.23
CA LEU A 261 -17.47 34.67 6.66
C LEU A 261 -18.97 34.89 6.87
N ASP A 262 -19.55 35.82 6.11
CA ASP A 262 -20.98 36.10 6.04
C ASP A 262 -21.39 36.51 4.62
N ASN A 263 -22.64 36.96 4.45
CA ASN A 263 -23.17 37.32 3.13
C ASN A 263 -22.44 38.52 2.48
N HIS A 264 -21.62 39.27 3.21
CA HIS A 264 -21.05 40.54 2.74
C HIS A 264 -19.54 40.65 2.92
N THR A 265 -18.93 39.79 3.74
CA THR A 265 -17.51 39.84 4.09
C THR A 265 -16.77 38.63 3.58
N ALA A 266 -15.68 38.92 2.87
CA ALA A 266 -14.69 37.96 2.47
C ALA A 266 -13.37 38.25 3.17
N GLN A 267 -12.67 37.20 3.56
CA GLN A 267 -11.33 37.30 4.12
C GLN A 267 -10.38 36.47 3.29
N ILE A 268 -9.24 37.07 2.93
CA ILE A 268 -8.12 36.34 2.34
C ILE A 268 -7.24 35.85 3.48
N VAL A 269 -7.00 34.55 3.52
CA VAL A 269 -6.11 33.91 4.49
C VAL A 269 -4.91 33.35 3.74
N GLN A 270 -3.71 33.75 4.14
CA GLN A 270 -2.48 33.10 3.69
C GLN A 270 -2.30 31.81 4.47
N VAL A 271 -2.24 30.70 3.75
CA VAL A 271 -2.00 29.38 4.30
C VAL A 271 -0.58 29.00 3.94
N ASP A 272 0.27 28.84 4.94
CA ASP A 272 1.56 28.20 4.79
C ASP A 272 1.37 26.70 5.04
N ARG A 273 1.58 25.88 4.00
CA ARG A 273 1.53 24.44 4.14
C ARG A 273 2.73 23.93 4.93
N GLY A 274 3.85 24.66 4.93
CA GLY A 274 5.11 24.29 5.57
C GLY A 274 5.70 22.96 5.11
N GLN A 275 5.12 22.31 4.11
CA GLN A 275 5.40 20.93 3.73
C GLN A 275 5.79 20.85 2.26
N GLU A 276 7.10 20.68 2.04
CA GLU A 276 7.66 20.25 0.76
C GLU A 276 7.17 18.82 0.43
N VAL A 277 6.89 18.54 -0.85
CA VAL A 277 6.62 17.17 -1.31
C VAL A 277 7.91 16.36 -1.19
N LEU A 278 7.91 15.37 -0.31
CA LEU A 278 9.10 14.58 -0.02
C LEU A 278 9.17 13.33 -0.92
N PRO A 279 10.35 13.01 -1.49
CA PRO A 279 10.51 11.77 -2.23
C PRO A 279 10.44 10.56 -1.29
N TRP A 280 9.98 9.42 -1.80
CA TRP A 280 9.75 8.21 -1.00
C TRP A 280 10.94 7.76 -0.11
N PRO A 281 12.24 7.92 -0.49
CA PRO A 281 13.34 7.52 0.39
C PRO A 281 13.41 8.38 1.67
N VAL A 282 13.04 9.66 1.57
CA VAL A 282 12.99 10.58 2.71
C VAL A 282 11.81 10.22 3.60
N LEU A 283 10.63 9.97 3.02
CA LEU A 283 9.45 9.50 3.76
C LEU A 283 9.71 8.16 4.46
N LEU A 284 10.45 7.23 3.83
CA LEU A 284 10.88 5.99 4.44
C LEU A 284 11.78 6.24 5.65
N GLN A 285 12.75 7.15 5.52
CA GLN A 285 13.64 7.49 6.62
C GLN A 285 12.88 8.18 7.76
N MET A 286 11.96 9.09 7.43
CA MET A 286 11.09 9.79 8.37
C MET A 286 10.22 8.79 9.14
N GLY A 287 9.53 7.89 8.44
CA GLY A 287 8.73 6.82 9.04
C GLY A 287 9.55 5.90 9.93
N ARG A 288 10.78 5.52 9.54
CA ARG A 288 11.68 4.70 10.37
C ARG A 288 12.15 5.42 11.64
N LYS A 289 12.47 6.71 11.55
CA LYS A 289 12.94 7.50 12.70
C LYS A 289 11.80 7.80 13.67
N GLY A 290 10.61 8.08 13.13
CA GLY A 290 9.39 8.36 13.90
C GLY A 290 8.61 7.11 14.32
N LEU A 291 9.09 5.89 14.02
CA LEU A 291 8.34 4.69 14.32
C LEU A 291 8.30 4.46 15.84
N ARG A 292 7.08 4.42 16.38
CA ARG A 292 6.80 4.19 17.80
C ARG A 292 5.85 3.02 17.99
N CYS A 293 5.81 2.47 19.19
CA CYS A 293 4.81 1.50 19.60
C CYS A 293 4.36 1.77 21.04
N VAL A 294 3.17 1.29 21.39
CA VAL A 294 2.63 1.30 22.74
C VAL A 294 2.53 -0.13 23.25
N GLU A 295 2.90 -0.33 24.52
CA GLU A 295 2.80 -1.61 25.19
C GLU A 295 1.40 -1.79 25.79
N TRP A 296 0.92 -3.04 25.85
CA TRP A 296 -0.40 -3.32 26.43
C TRP A 296 -0.58 -2.73 27.85
N ALA A 297 0.45 -2.80 28.68
CA ALA A 297 0.42 -2.30 30.06
C ALA A 297 0.24 -0.77 30.18
N ALA A 298 0.52 -0.01 29.12
CA ALA A 298 0.32 1.43 29.06
C ALA A 298 -1.10 1.82 28.60
N LEU A 299 -1.88 0.86 28.09
CA LEU A 299 -3.23 1.11 27.62
C LEU A 299 -4.25 0.85 28.73
N SER A 300 -5.34 1.61 28.72
CA SER A 300 -6.49 1.41 29.58
C SER A 300 -7.77 1.81 28.85
N LEU A 301 -8.93 1.34 29.34
CA LEU A 301 -10.23 1.78 28.84
C LEU A 301 -10.38 3.30 28.87
N GLN A 302 -9.91 3.95 29.95
CA GLN A 302 -10.00 5.40 30.10
C GLN A 302 -9.25 6.15 29.00
N VAL A 303 -8.05 5.68 28.65
CA VAL A 303 -7.24 6.25 27.58
C VAL A 303 -7.88 6.02 26.20
N MET A 304 -8.67 4.95 26.03
CA MET A 304 -9.45 4.70 24.81
C MET A 304 -10.74 5.53 24.71
N ARG A 305 -11.27 6.03 25.84
CA ARG A 305 -12.47 6.89 25.91
C ARG A 305 -12.19 8.33 25.51
N THR A 306 -11.01 8.87 25.83
CA THR A 306 -10.70 10.26 25.54
C THR A 306 -10.54 10.46 24.02
N ASN A 307 -11.44 11.23 23.41
CA ASN A 307 -11.32 11.62 22.01
C ASN A 307 -10.21 12.67 21.87
N GLY A 308 -9.49 12.64 20.74
CA GLY A 308 -8.21 13.34 20.55
C GLY A 308 -8.22 14.87 20.71
N THR A 309 -9.37 15.54 20.83
CA THR A 309 -9.42 17.01 21.01
C THR A 309 -8.98 17.47 22.40
N ASN A 310 -9.07 16.59 23.42
CA ASN A 310 -8.65 16.90 24.79
C ASN A 310 -7.41 16.08 25.20
N ALA A 311 -6.68 15.52 24.23
CA ALA A 311 -5.45 14.79 24.52
C ALA A 311 -4.45 15.77 25.15
N THR A 312 -4.17 15.60 26.45
CA THR A 312 -3.34 16.51 27.24
C THR A 312 -1.84 16.37 26.92
N GLY A 313 -1.43 16.23 25.65
CA GLY A 313 -0.02 15.99 25.26
C GLY A 313 0.62 14.69 25.77
N ASP A 314 0.14 14.14 26.89
CA ASP A 314 0.65 12.98 27.61
C ASP A 314 0.36 11.66 26.89
N ASP A 315 -0.65 11.61 26.02
CA ASP A 315 -1.00 10.39 25.28
C ASP A 315 0.18 9.91 24.40
N PHE A 316 0.99 10.83 23.86
CA PHE A 316 2.18 10.49 23.09
C PHE A 316 3.29 9.90 23.97
N ALA A 317 3.33 10.27 25.25
CA ALA A 317 4.29 9.75 26.23
C ALA A 317 4.00 8.29 26.61
N LEU A 318 2.79 7.78 26.35
CA LEU A 318 2.44 6.37 26.55
C LEU A 318 3.11 5.44 25.54
N SER A 319 3.51 5.95 24.37
CA SER A 319 4.27 5.17 23.39
C SER A 319 5.79 5.34 23.61
N ARG A 320 6.58 4.45 23.01
CA ARG A 320 8.05 4.53 22.97
C ARG A 320 8.59 4.33 21.55
N PRO A 321 9.80 4.82 21.22
CA PRO A 321 10.46 4.47 19.98
C PRO A 321 10.64 2.95 19.83
N VAL A 322 10.51 2.45 18.60
CA VAL A 322 10.73 1.03 18.30
C VAL A 322 12.23 0.71 18.35
N GLY A 323 12.60 -0.34 19.06
CA GLY A 323 13.97 -0.81 19.20
C GLY A 323 14.57 -1.33 17.89
N ARG A 324 15.90 -1.35 17.79
CA ARG A 324 16.60 -1.84 16.59
C ARG A 324 16.24 -3.31 16.32
N GLY A 325 15.59 -3.56 15.19
CA GLY A 325 15.17 -4.90 14.77
C GLY A 325 13.84 -5.36 15.38
N GLU A 326 13.27 -4.62 16.35
CA GLU A 326 11.94 -4.88 16.89
C GLU A 326 10.88 -4.79 15.77
N ILE A 327 9.81 -5.57 15.93
CA ILE A 327 8.66 -5.61 15.02
C ILE A 327 7.42 -5.37 15.87
N ILE A 328 6.63 -4.38 15.48
CA ILE A 328 5.35 -4.10 16.12
C ILE A 328 4.37 -5.22 15.77
N ASP A 329 3.68 -5.80 16.75
CA ASP A 329 2.81 -6.94 16.51
C ASP A 329 1.56 -6.55 15.73
N PHE A 330 0.92 -5.43 16.10
CA PHE A 330 -0.33 -4.98 15.51
C PHE A 330 -0.32 -3.50 15.11
N PHE A 331 -0.70 -3.21 13.87
CA PHE A 331 -1.27 -1.91 13.49
C PHE A 331 -2.77 -1.93 13.82
N VAL A 332 -3.27 -1.01 14.64
CA VAL A 332 -4.69 -0.98 15.03
C VAL A 332 -5.45 -0.01 14.14
N SER A 333 -6.21 -0.54 13.19
CA SER A 333 -7.14 0.24 12.37
C SER A 333 -8.51 0.25 13.03
N HIS A 334 -9.06 1.44 13.30
CA HIS A 334 -10.34 1.59 13.98
C HIS A 334 -10.96 2.98 13.75
N SER A 335 -12.26 3.13 14.04
CA SER A 335 -12.89 4.44 14.11
C SER A 335 -12.90 4.95 15.56
N TRP A 336 -12.51 6.22 15.74
CA TRP A 336 -12.65 6.91 17.02
C TRP A 336 -14.12 7.10 17.44
N SER A 337 -15.05 7.14 16.47
CA SER A 337 -16.49 7.30 16.71
C SER A 337 -17.20 6.01 17.13
N ASP A 338 -16.52 4.85 17.06
CA ASP A 338 -17.07 3.59 17.57
C ASP A 338 -16.95 3.50 19.10
N ASN A 339 -17.83 2.72 19.73
CA ASN A 339 -17.94 2.62 21.18
C ASN A 339 -16.58 2.18 21.82
N PRO A 340 -16.04 2.96 22.76
CA PRO A 340 -14.73 2.68 23.35
C PRO A 340 -14.68 1.41 24.20
N ALA A 341 -15.77 1.05 24.89
CA ALA A 341 -15.83 -0.17 25.70
C ALA A 341 -15.83 -1.43 24.83
N GLN A 342 -16.53 -1.41 23.69
CA GLN A 342 -16.48 -2.50 22.71
C GLN A 342 -15.07 -2.66 22.10
N LYS A 343 -14.42 -1.54 21.73
CA LYS A 343 -13.04 -1.54 21.25
C LYS A 343 -12.07 -2.13 22.28
N TRP A 344 -12.21 -1.72 23.54
CA TRP A 344 -11.37 -2.23 24.64
C TRP A 344 -11.56 -3.72 24.85
N SER A 345 -12.80 -4.19 24.91
CA SER A 345 -13.11 -5.62 25.05
C SER A 345 -12.52 -6.45 23.90
N ALA A 346 -12.62 -5.96 22.66
CA ALA A 346 -12.02 -6.60 21.50
C ALA A 346 -10.47 -6.63 21.58
N LEU A 347 -9.86 -5.54 22.06
CA LEU A 347 -8.41 -5.49 22.29
C LEU A 347 -7.97 -6.50 23.35
N GLN A 348 -8.70 -6.62 24.48
CA GLN A 348 -8.41 -7.61 25.52
C GLN A 348 -8.42 -9.03 24.95
N LEU A 349 -9.45 -9.38 24.17
CA LEU A 349 -9.52 -10.68 23.50
C LEU A 349 -8.32 -10.94 22.57
N ALA A 350 -7.93 -9.94 21.78
CA ALA A 350 -6.77 -10.05 20.90
C ALA A 350 -5.46 -10.25 21.68
N VAL A 351 -5.32 -9.56 22.82
CA VAL A 351 -4.18 -9.64 23.73
C VAL A 351 -4.08 -11.00 24.39
N GLU A 352 -5.17 -11.51 24.94
CA GLU A 352 -5.23 -12.82 25.59
C GLU A 352 -4.87 -13.93 24.59
N THR A 353 -5.51 -13.93 23.41
CA THR A 353 -5.21 -14.87 22.32
C THR A 353 -3.74 -14.79 21.90
N PHE A 354 -3.17 -13.58 21.86
CA PHE A 354 -1.76 -13.39 21.54
C PHE A 354 -0.84 -13.93 22.63
N TYR A 355 -1.15 -13.64 23.90
CA TYR A 355 -0.38 -14.09 25.06
C TYR A 355 -0.34 -15.62 25.15
N GLU A 356 -1.48 -16.29 24.99
CA GLU A 356 -1.56 -17.75 24.95
C GLU A 356 -0.63 -18.36 23.90
N LYS A 357 -0.58 -17.73 22.72
CA LYS A 357 0.21 -18.22 21.58
C LYS A 357 1.70 -17.91 21.68
N HIS A 358 2.06 -16.77 22.28
CA HIS A 358 3.40 -16.22 22.21
C HIS A 358 4.12 -16.09 23.56
N GLY A 359 3.43 -16.30 24.68
CA GLY A 359 3.99 -16.19 26.04
C GLY A 359 4.42 -14.77 26.42
N ARG A 360 3.91 -13.75 25.73
CA ARG A 360 4.18 -12.33 25.99
C ARG A 360 3.03 -11.47 25.54
N TYR A 361 2.91 -10.26 26.08
CA TYR A 361 1.95 -9.27 25.61
C TYR A 361 2.36 -8.68 24.24
N PRO A 362 1.39 -8.32 23.37
CA PRO A 362 1.68 -7.68 22.09
C PRO A 362 2.05 -6.21 22.25
N THR A 363 2.75 -5.69 21.24
CA THR A 363 2.98 -4.26 21.00
C THR A 363 2.03 -3.74 19.92
N PHE A 364 1.58 -2.50 20.07
CA PHE A 364 0.62 -1.88 19.16
C PHE A 364 1.18 -0.61 18.52
N TRP A 365 0.77 -0.35 17.29
CA TRP A 365 0.79 0.98 16.68
C TRP A 365 -0.65 1.49 16.64
N ILE A 366 -0.93 2.57 17.36
CA ILE A 366 -2.23 3.23 17.43
C ILE A 366 -1.97 4.71 17.17
N ASP A 367 -2.68 5.28 16.19
CA ASP A 367 -2.52 6.66 15.72
C ASP A 367 -2.40 7.67 16.86
N LYS A 368 -3.34 7.68 17.81
CA LYS A 368 -3.38 8.61 18.94
C LYS A 368 -2.10 8.62 19.79
N PHE A 369 -1.51 7.45 20.04
CA PHE A 369 -0.33 7.32 20.91
C PHE A 369 0.97 7.39 20.13
N CYS A 370 0.97 6.97 18.86
CA CYS A 370 2.18 6.82 18.05
C CYS A 370 2.43 8.01 17.11
N ILE A 371 1.44 8.89 16.91
CA ILE A 371 1.58 10.17 16.22
C ILE A 371 1.68 11.28 17.27
N ASN A 372 2.65 12.18 17.10
CA ASN A 372 2.71 13.41 17.88
C ASN A 372 1.49 14.27 17.52
N GLN A 373 0.55 14.43 18.46
CA GLN A 373 -0.70 15.15 18.21
C GLN A 373 -0.48 16.66 17.96
N ASN A 374 0.72 17.18 18.28
CA ASN A 374 1.12 18.54 17.92
C ASN A 374 1.62 18.66 16.47
N GLU A 375 1.94 17.53 15.82
CA GLU A 375 2.53 17.44 14.48
C GLU A 375 1.83 16.31 13.67
N ILE A 376 0.49 16.29 13.72
CA ILE A 376 -0.33 15.20 13.14
C ILE A 376 -0.02 15.00 11.66
N ALA A 377 0.20 16.10 10.92
CA ALA A 377 0.43 16.07 9.49
C ALA A 377 1.65 15.20 9.13
N ASP A 378 2.77 15.30 9.86
CA ASP A 378 3.96 14.49 9.58
C ASP A 378 3.78 13.02 9.93
N GLY A 379 3.04 12.72 11.02
CA GLY A 379 2.67 11.35 11.37
C GLY A 379 1.77 10.69 10.32
N LEU A 380 0.78 11.43 9.80
CA LEU A 380 -0.13 10.95 8.74
C LEU A 380 0.59 10.76 7.40
N ARG A 381 1.56 11.62 7.06
CA ARG A 381 2.36 11.48 5.82
C ARG A 381 3.05 10.13 5.73
N VAL A 382 3.55 9.60 6.84
CA VAL A 382 4.24 8.30 6.90
C VAL A 382 3.35 7.15 7.36
N LEU A 383 2.03 7.37 7.48
CA LEU A 383 1.09 6.34 7.91
C LEU A 383 1.20 5.05 7.09
N PRO A 384 1.33 5.08 5.75
CA PRO A 384 1.51 3.84 4.99
C PRO A 384 2.81 3.08 5.32
N VAL A 385 3.89 3.78 5.70
CA VAL A 385 5.12 3.15 6.20
C VAL A 385 4.87 2.47 7.54
N ASN A 386 4.10 3.10 8.43
CA ASN A 386 3.76 2.55 9.75
C ASN A 386 2.87 1.31 9.64
N VAL A 387 1.87 1.32 8.76
CA VAL A 387 1.05 0.14 8.41
C VAL A 387 1.95 -1.02 7.98
N MET A 388 2.87 -0.77 7.04
CA MET A 388 3.75 -1.81 6.48
C MET A 388 4.92 -2.20 7.41
N SER A 389 5.12 -1.46 8.50
CA SER A 389 6.11 -1.77 9.55
C SER A 389 5.61 -2.81 10.56
N CYS A 390 4.29 -2.98 10.67
CA CYS A 390 3.66 -3.89 11.61
C CYS A 390 3.59 -5.33 11.07
N ARG A 391 3.55 -6.31 11.96
CA ARG A 391 3.46 -7.74 11.59
C ARG A 391 2.07 -8.09 11.08
N LYS A 392 1.04 -7.56 11.73
CA LYS A 392 -0.37 -7.76 11.40
C LYS A 392 -1.14 -6.44 11.51
N MET A 393 -2.28 -6.38 10.84
CA MET A 393 -3.29 -5.35 11.04
C MET A 393 -4.41 -5.92 11.90
N LEU A 394 -4.72 -5.25 13.01
CA LEU A 394 -5.88 -5.52 13.85
C LEU A 394 -6.96 -4.48 13.51
N CYS A 395 -8.02 -4.91 12.85
CA CYS A 395 -9.15 -4.07 12.45
C CYS A 395 -10.29 -4.21 13.46
N LEU A 396 -10.57 -3.16 14.22
CA LEU A 396 -11.69 -3.08 15.16
C LEU A 396 -12.86 -2.42 14.43
N SER A 397 -13.72 -3.24 13.82
CA SER A 397 -14.73 -2.76 12.87
C SER A 397 -16.08 -2.57 13.58
N GLY A 398 -16.44 -1.34 13.93
CA GLY A 398 -17.78 -1.00 14.42
C GLY A 398 -18.69 -0.37 13.36
N ASN A 399 -19.79 0.23 13.82
CA ASN A 399 -20.82 0.81 12.96
C ASN A 399 -20.31 1.99 12.11
N THR A 400 -19.28 2.71 12.57
CA THR A 400 -18.78 3.91 11.87
C THR A 400 -17.51 3.66 11.08
N TYR A 401 -16.88 2.48 11.22
CA TYR A 401 -15.60 2.15 10.58
C TYR A 401 -15.63 2.34 9.05
N HIS A 402 -16.62 1.75 8.37
CA HIS A 402 -16.74 1.81 6.91
C HIS A 402 -17.01 3.23 6.38
N ALA A 403 -17.57 4.11 7.22
CA ALA A 403 -17.82 5.51 6.88
C ALA A 403 -16.57 6.40 7.02
N ARG A 404 -15.44 5.88 7.52
CA ARG A 404 -14.18 6.61 7.68
C ARG A 404 -13.23 6.31 6.51
N LEU A 405 -12.95 7.33 5.70
CA LEU A 405 -12.11 7.16 4.51
C LEU A 405 -10.67 6.77 4.86
N TRP A 406 -10.12 7.27 5.97
CA TRP A 406 -8.81 6.85 6.48
C TRP A 406 -8.76 5.35 6.82
N CYS A 407 -9.79 4.80 7.45
CA CYS A 407 -9.83 3.36 7.78
C CYS A 407 -9.87 2.50 6.51
N ALA A 408 -10.64 2.90 5.50
CA ALA A 408 -10.65 2.23 4.20
C ALA A 408 -9.31 2.37 3.46
N TRP A 409 -8.66 3.54 3.58
CA TRP A 409 -7.34 3.79 3.02
C TRP A 409 -6.26 2.90 3.64
N GLU A 410 -6.26 2.71 4.97
CA GLU A 410 -5.35 1.80 5.66
C GLU A 410 -5.47 0.36 5.15
N LEU A 411 -6.71 -0.13 4.97
CA LEU A 411 -6.96 -1.43 4.33
C LEU A 411 -6.42 -1.46 2.90
N CYS A 412 -6.57 -0.38 2.14
CA CYS A 412 -6.04 -0.31 0.79
C CYS A 412 -4.50 -0.32 0.75
N VAL A 413 -3.82 0.37 1.68
CA VAL A 413 -2.36 0.30 1.82
C VAL A 413 -1.93 -1.14 1.99
N LEU A 414 -2.59 -1.89 2.89
CA LEU A 414 -2.34 -3.31 3.06
C LEU A 414 -2.56 -4.08 1.74
N LEU A 415 -3.69 -3.85 1.04
CA LEU A 415 -4.07 -4.56 -0.18
C LEU A 415 -3.33 -4.15 -1.46
N SER A 416 -2.49 -3.12 -1.43
CA SER A 416 -1.89 -2.55 -2.64
C SER A 416 -0.76 -3.41 -3.21
N PHE A 417 0.01 -4.09 -2.35
CA PHE A 417 1.21 -4.84 -2.73
C PHE A 417 1.18 -6.31 -2.30
N MET A 418 0.01 -6.82 -1.93
CA MET A 418 -0.16 -8.23 -1.60
C MET A 418 -1.40 -8.81 -2.27
N SER A 419 -1.37 -10.11 -2.50
CA SER A 419 -2.58 -10.83 -2.92
C SER A 419 -3.63 -10.78 -1.82
N MET A 420 -4.90 -10.87 -2.19
CA MET A 420 -6.01 -10.90 -1.23
C MET A 420 -5.83 -12.04 -0.19
N GLU A 421 -5.32 -13.19 -0.62
CA GLU A 421 -5.03 -14.32 0.28
C GLU A 421 -3.94 -13.97 1.32
N MET A 422 -2.90 -13.24 0.91
CA MET A 422 -1.85 -12.78 1.83
C MET A 422 -2.37 -11.70 2.78
N ALA A 423 -3.20 -10.78 2.29
CA ALA A 423 -3.86 -9.78 3.14
C ALA A 423 -4.70 -10.43 4.22
N LEU A 424 -5.49 -11.44 3.85
CA LEU A 424 -6.30 -12.23 4.78
C LEU A 424 -5.51 -13.01 5.83
N LYS A 425 -4.20 -13.20 5.66
CA LYS A 425 -3.31 -13.80 6.68
C LYS A 425 -2.71 -12.73 7.60
N GLN A 426 -2.59 -11.50 7.10
CA GLN A 426 -2.02 -10.36 7.82
C GLN A 426 -3.07 -9.55 8.59
N ILE A 427 -4.33 -9.57 8.17
CA ILE A 427 -5.43 -8.91 8.87
C ILE A 427 -6.09 -9.83 9.89
N ILE A 428 -6.41 -9.28 11.04
CA ILE A 428 -7.30 -9.83 12.06
C ILE A 428 -8.44 -8.84 12.18
N VAL A 429 -9.68 -9.29 12.05
CA VAL A 429 -10.86 -8.41 12.12
C VAL A 429 -11.70 -8.79 13.31
N LEU A 430 -11.96 -7.84 14.19
CA LEU A 430 -12.87 -7.99 15.32
C LEU A 430 -14.08 -7.10 15.08
N PRO A 431 -15.20 -7.66 14.58
CA PRO A 431 -16.43 -6.91 14.41
C PRO A 431 -16.98 -6.55 15.79
N LEU A 432 -17.26 -5.25 16.00
CA LEU A 432 -17.85 -4.73 17.24
C LEU A 432 -19.38 -4.79 17.22
N CYS A 433 -19.95 -5.06 16.04
CA CYS A 433 -21.37 -5.29 15.80
C CYS A 433 -21.58 -6.24 14.62
N GLU A 434 -22.75 -6.88 14.54
CA GLU A 434 -23.09 -7.86 13.49
C GLU A 434 -23.09 -7.23 12.08
N SER A 435 -23.47 -5.96 11.98
CA SER A 435 -23.56 -5.24 10.71
C SER A 435 -22.21 -4.76 10.16
N ALA A 436 -21.14 -4.78 10.95
CA ALA A 436 -19.85 -4.21 10.57
C ALA A 436 -19.27 -4.84 9.30
N LEU A 437 -19.28 -6.18 9.21
CA LEU A 437 -18.75 -6.89 8.04
C LEU A 437 -19.65 -6.71 6.82
N MET A 438 -20.98 -6.71 7.01
CA MET A 438 -21.93 -6.42 5.94
C MET A 438 -21.72 -5.03 5.37
N ALA A 439 -21.46 -4.03 6.22
CA ALA A 439 -21.17 -2.67 5.77
C ALA A 439 -19.86 -2.58 4.96
N LEU A 440 -18.85 -3.40 5.27
CA LEU A 440 -17.65 -3.51 4.42
C LEU A 440 -17.93 -4.17 3.07
N THR A 441 -18.84 -5.15 2.98
CA THR A 441 -19.26 -5.75 1.69
C THR A 441 -19.96 -4.77 0.78
N ALA A 442 -20.61 -3.77 1.37
CA ALA A 442 -21.35 -2.71 0.69
C ALA A 442 -20.62 -1.35 0.78
N PHE A 443 -19.30 -1.37 0.93
CA PHE A 443 -18.51 -0.15 1.06
C PHE A 443 -18.66 0.75 -0.18
N ASP A 444 -18.91 2.04 0.07
CA ASP A 444 -19.04 3.06 -0.96
C ASP A 444 -18.09 4.23 -0.64
N CYS A 445 -17.08 4.42 -1.49
CA CYS A 445 -16.08 5.47 -1.30
C CYS A 445 -16.72 6.86 -1.34
N SER A 446 -17.81 7.05 -2.08
CA SER A 446 -18.51 8.33 -2.21
C SER A 446 -19.24 8.74 -0.93
N THR A 447 -19.47 7.82 0.01
CA THR A 447 -20.11 8.08 1.32
C THR A 447 -19.12 8.16 2.46
N ALA A 448 -17.98 7.47 2.37
CA ALA A 448 -16.91 7.55 3.38
C ALA A 448 -16.33 8.96 3.48
N ARG A 449 -16.00 9.43 4.69
CA ARG A 449 -15.55 10.80 4.99
C ARG A 449 -14.29 10.83 5.84
N CYS A 450 -13.55 11.94 5.80
CA CYS A 450 -12.55 12.27 6.83
C CYS A 450 -13.13 13.30 7.81
N TYR A 451 -12.46 13.46 8.95
CA TYR A 451 -12.73 14.58 9.86
C TYR A 451 -12.32 15.90 9.22
N ASN A 452 -11.06 15.99 8.76
CA ASN A 452 -10.54 17.14 8.04
C ASN A 452 -10.93 17.04 6.54
N PRO A 453 -11.69 18.00 5.98
CA PRO A 453 -12.09 17.99 4.57
C PRO A 453 -10.92 18.11 3.58
N ASN A 454 -9.84 18.80 3.95
CA ASN A 454 -8.64 18.91 3.11
C ASN A 454 -7.96 17.55 2.96
N GLU A 455 -7.84 16.78 4.05
CA GLU A 455 -7.34 15.40 4.03
C GLU A 455 -8.28 14.46 3.25
N GLU A 456 -9.60 14.69 3.33
CA GLU A 456 -10.56 13.96 2.51
C GLU A 456 -10.32 14.19 1.01
N CYS A 457 -10.20 15.46 0.59
CA CYS A 457 -9.93 15.83 -0.79
C CYS A 457 -8.61 15.22 -1.28
N ARG A 458 -7.57 15.29 -0.44
CA ARG A 458 -6.26 14.68 -0.68
C ARG A 458 -6.36 13.18 -0.93
N LEU A 459 -7.00 12.44 -0.04
CA LEU A 459 -7.21 11.00 -0.18
C LEU A 459 -8.03 10.66 -1.42
N ARG A 460 -9.11 11.40 -1.68
CA ARG A 460 -9.96 11.18 -2.86
C ARG A 460 -9.19 11.33 -4.17
N ARG A 461 -8.32 12.33 -4.30
CA ARG A 461 -7.48 12.48 -5.50
C ARG A 461 -6.54 11.30 -5.71
N VAL A 462 -5.94 10.79 -4.63
CA VAL A 462 -5.08 9.59 -4.72
C VAL A 462 -5.90 8.36 -5.09
N ILE A 463 -7.08 8.19 -4.48
CA ILE A 463 -8.01 7.09 -4.78
C ILE A 463 -8.49 7.16 -6.24
N GLU A 464 -8.78 8.36 -6.75
CA GLU A 464 -9.13 8.60 -8.15
C GLU A 464 -7.98 8.20 -9.08
N ALA A 465 -6.75 8.62 -8.77
CA ALA A 465 -5.56 8.32 -9.55
C ALA A 465 -5.26 6.81 -9.64
N ILE A 466 -5.49 6.04 -8.56
CA ILE A 466 -5.36 4.56 -8.59
C ILE A 466 -6.60 3.86 -9.18
N GLY A 467 -7.69 4.61 -9.37
CA GLY A 467 -8.99 4.15 -9.84
C GLY A 467 -9.96 3.84 -8.69
N GLN A 468 -10.87 4.78 -8.40
CA GLN A 468 -11.87 4.66 -7.32
C GLN A 468 -12.65 3.35 -7.35
N HIS A 469 -13.14 2.93 -8.52
CA HIS A 469 -13.89 1.69 -8.65
C HIS A 469 -13.05 0.44 -8.27
N ARG A 470 -11.75 0.44 -8.59
CA ARG A 470 -10.84 -0.65 -8.19
C ARG A 470 -10.58 -0.64 -6.69
N PHE A 471 -10.47 0.55 -6.10
CA PHE A 471 -10.37 0.72 -4.66
C PHE A 471 -11.59 0.12 -3.96
N GLU A 472 -12.81 0.52 -4.37
CA GLU A 472 -14.07 0.01 -3.81
C GLU A 472 -14.20 -1.51 -3.96
N ILE A 473 -14.01 -2.05 -5.18
CA ILE A 473 -14.09 -3.50 -5.41
C ILE A 473 -13.14 -4.27 -4.48
N LYS A 474 -11.93 -3.76 -4.26
CA LYS A 474 -10.97 -4.43 -3.38
C LYS A 474 -11.45 -4.44 -1.92
N ILE A 475 -11.98 -3.33 -1.42
CA ILE A 475 -12.52 -3.25 -0.05
C ILE A 475 -13.75 -4.16 0.10
N CYS A 476 -14.70 -4.11 -0.85
CA CYS A 476 -15.89 -4.95 -0.83
C CYS A 476 -15.53 -6.45 -0.92
N ALA A 477 -14.58 -6.81 -1.79
CA ALA A 477 -14.10 -8.18 -1.91
C ALA A 477 -13.43 -8.68 -0.61
N LEU A 478 -12.63 -7.82 0.05
CA LEU A 478 -12.08 -8.14 1.36
C LEU A 478 -13.21 -8.34 2.39
N GLY A 479 -14.19 -7.43 2.43
CA GLY A 479 -15.37 -7.53 3.29
C GLY A 479 -16.13 -8.84 3.09
N GLN A 480 -16.36 -9.23 1.84
CA GLN A 480 -17.07 -10.48 1.51
C GLN A 480 -16.30 -11.69 2.01
N MET A 481 -14.98 -11.76 1.77
CA MET A 481 -14.17 -12.88 2.24
C MET A 481 -14.10 -12.97 3.78
N LEU A 482 -14.14 -11.84 4.47
CA LEU A 482 -14.22 -11.79 5.93
C LEU A 482 -15.58 -12.27 6.43
N LEU A 483 -16.67 -11.86 5.78
CA LEU A 483 -18.02 -12.31 6.09
C LEU A 483 -18.18 -13.82 5.87
N ASP A 484 -17.69 -14.34 4.74
CA ASP A 484 -17.74 -15.77 4.42
C ASP A 484 -17.00 -16.58 5.50
N ARG A 485 -15.81 -16.13 5.92
CA ARG A 485 -15.05 -16.77 7.02
C ARG A 485 -15.80 -16.74 8.34
N HIS A 486 -16.45 -15.62 8.66
CA HIS A 486 -17.24 -15.47 9.86
C HIS A 486 -18.42 -16.45 9.89
N VAL A 487 -19.20 -16.49 8.80
CA VAL A 487 -20.36 -17.37 8.64
C VAL A 487 -19.97 -18.86 8.67
N ASN A 488 -18.83 -19.21 8.06
CA ASN A 488 -18.34 -20.58 8.03
C ASN A 488 -17.69 -21.05 9.34
N GLY A 489 -17.58 -20.17 10.35
CA GLY A 489 -16.93 -20.51 11.62
C GLY A 489 -15.43 -20.78 11.50
N GLU A 490 -14.77 -20.32 10.42
CA GLU A 490 -13.33 -20.51 10.20
C GLU A 490 -12.46 -19.66 11.16
N GLY A 491 -13.10 -18.93 12.07
CA GLY A 491 -12.48 -18.01 13.00
C GLY A 491 -12.07 -16.71 12.31
N LEU A 492 -12.53 -15.58 12.82
CA LEU A 492 -12.01 -14.26 12.45
C LEU A 492 -10.63 -13.98 13.09
N LEU A 493 -10.22 -14.86 14.02
CA LEU A 493 -9.00 -14.76 14.79
C LEU A 493 -8.00 -15.85 14.42
N MET A 494 -6.73 -15.45 14.35
CA MET A 494 -5.50 -16.26 14.36
C MET A 494 -5.75 -17.76 14.23
N ALA A 495 -5.88 -18.26 12.98
CA ALA A 495 -6.04 -19.68 12.67
C ALA A 495 -5.20 -20.55 13.63
N GLY A 496 -5.88 -21.28 14.52
CA GLY A 496 -5.24 -22.19 15.47
C GLY A 496 -5.82 -22.27 16.89
N SER A 497 -6.66 -21.34 17.36
CA SER A 497 -7.14 -21.40 18.76
C SER A 497 -8.38 -22.26 18.99
N GLY A 498 -9.16 -22.62 17.96
CA GLY A 498 -10.36 -23.48 18.14
C GLY A 498 -11.44 -22.90 19.06
N ILE A 499 -11.29 -21.64 19.49
CA ILE A 499 -12.27 -20.93 20.32
C ILE A 499 -13.40 -20.52 19.40
N SER A 500 -14.43 -21.36 19.34
CA SER A 500 -15.72 -21.01 18.75
C SER A 500 -16.24 -19.76 19.47
N PHE A 501 -16.54 -18.73 18.69
CA PHE A 501 -17.06 -17.45 19.15
C PHE A 501 -18.43 -17.65 19.84
N ALA A 502 -18.43 -17.88 21.15
CA ALA A 502 -19.57 -17.59 22.02
C ALA A 502 -19.61 -16.07 22.32
N THR A 503 -19.48 -15.25 21.27
CA THR A 503 -19.31 -13.80 21.38
C THR A 503 -20.49 -13.08 21.96
N SER A 504 -21.70 -13.62 21.89
CA SER A 504 -22.84 -12.93 22.47
C SER A 504 -22.69 -12.84 23.98
N GLU A 505 -22.23 -13.89 24.67
CA GLU A 505 -22.26 -13.93 26.13
C GLU A 505 -21.10 -13.15 26.76
N LEU A 506 -19.86 -13.37 26.32
CA LEU A 506 -18.71 -12.64 26.84
C LEU A 506 -18.74 -11.15 26.47
N THR A 507 -19.16 -10.81 25.25
CA THR A 507 -19.28 -9.40 24.84
C THR A 507 -20.49 -8.74 25.51
N ALA A 508 -21.60 -9.45 25.71
CA ALA A 508 -22.73 -8.91 26.46
C ALA A 508 -22.41 -8.75 27.95
N GLN A 509 -21.67 -9.70 28.56
CA GLN A 509 -21.22 -9.58 29.94
C GLN A 509 -20.21 -8.45 30.12
N ALA A 510 -19.25 -8.30 29.21
CA ALA A 510 -18.31 -7.18 29.22
C ALA A 510 -19.02 -5.83 28.98
N ALA A 511 -20.00 -5.79 28.07
CA ALA A 511 -20.82 -4.60 27.83
C ALA A 511 -21.69 -4.26 29.04
N GLN A 512 -22.32 -5.25 29.68
CA GLN A 512 -23.10 -5.06 30.90
C GLN A 512 -22.21 -4.62 32.06
N ALA A 513 -21.02 -5.20 32.23
CA ALA A 513 -20.07 -4.79 33.25
C ALA A 513 -19.59 -3.34 33.02
N ALA A 514 -19.30 -2.97 31.77
CA ALA A 514 -18.92 -1.61 31.42
C ALA A 514 -20.07 -0.60 31.64
N GLN A 515 -21.32 -0.98 31.35
CA GLN A 515 -22.51 -0.18 31.65
C GLN A 515 -22.75 -0.03 33.15
N GLN A 516 -22.58 -1.10 33.93
CA GLN A 516 -22.70 -1.03 35.39
C GLN A 516 -21.61 -0.16 36.02
N GLU A 517 -20.39 -0.16 35.46
CA GLU A 517 -19.33 0.74 35.90
C GLU A 517 -19.61 2.20 35.49
N GLU A 518 -20.29 2.43 34.37
CA GLU A 518 -20.76 3.75 33.94
C GLU A 518 -21.85 4.29 34.88
N GLU A 519 -22.87 3.49 35.20
CA GLU A 519 -23.92 3.86 36.17
C GLU A 519 -23.32 4.19 37.55
N LYS A 520 -22.35 3.39 38.02
CA LYS A 520 -21.65 3.66 39.29
C LYS A 520 -20.85 4.96 39.29
N ASN A 521 -20.29 5.36 38.15
CA ASN A 521 -19.52 6.61 38.06
C ASN A 521 -20.44 7.83 37.95
N LEU A 522 -21.59 7.71 37.29
CA LEU A 522 -22.62 8.75 37.26
C LEU A 522 -23.20 9.05 38.66
N ASP A 523 -23.36 8.02 39.50
CA ASP A 523 -23.81 8.18 40.89
C ASP A 523 -22.77 8.84 41.82
N LEU A 524 -21.51 8.97 41.38
CA LEU A 524 -20.42 9.59 42.15
C LEU A 524 -20.10 11.02 41.72
N GLU A 525 -20.69 11.53 40.64
CA GLU A 525 -20.64 12.95 40.31
C GLU A 525 -21.65 13.72 41.18
N ASP A 526 -21.13 14.24 42.30
CA ASP A 526 -21.84 15.07 43.27
C ASP A 526 -22.57 16.25 42.57
N PRO A 527 -23.89 16.45 42.74
CA PRO A 527 -24.67 17.50 42.06
C PRO A 527 -24.37 18.94 42.54
N MET A 528 -23.15 19.24 42.98
CA MET A 528 -22.75 20.50 43.60
C MET A 528 -21.70 21.29 42.81
N VAL A 529 -21.98 21.67 41.56
CA VAL A 529 -21.43 22.92 40.98
C VAL A 529 -22.39 23.47 39.90
N GLU A 530 -23.54 23.98 40.33
CA GLU A 530 -24.34 24.91 39.53
C GLU A 530 -24.17 26.30 40.14
N GLU A 531 -22.98 26.91 39.96
CA GLU A 531 -22.78 28.32 40.30
C GLU A 531 -21.99 29.05 39.20
N LYS A 532 -22.75 29.80 38.40
CA LYS A 532 -22.37 30.96 37.56
C LYS A 532 -21.28 30.74 36.50
N PHE A 533 -21.73 30.60 35.25
CA PHE A 533 -21.21 31.37 34.11
C PHE A 533 -22.35 31.80 33.20
#